data_AF-A1YSE3-F1
#
_entry.id   AF-A1YSE3-F1
#
_cell.length_a   1.000
_cell.length_b   1.000
_cell.length_c   1.000
_cell.angle_alpha   90.00
_cell.angle_beta   90.00
_cell.angle_gamma   90.00
#
_symmetry.space_group_name_H-M   'P 1'
#
loop_
_entity.id
_entity.type
_entity.pdbx_description
1 polymer ?
#
loop_
_entity_poly.entity_id
_entity_poly.type
_entity_poly.pdbx_seq_one_letter_code
_entity_poly.pdbx_strand_id
1 'polypeptide(L)'
;IEQAEEKSGIRIEKVNVGLPANLLQIEPTQGMIPVTTDSQEITDLDVENVVKSALTKSMTPEREVISFIPEEFTVDGFQGIKDPRGMMGIRLEMRGMLYTGPRTILHNLRKTVERAGVQVENIVISPLALTRSVLNEGEREFGATVIDLGGGQTTVAVMRGQELQYTNIYQEGGDYITNDISKVLTTSKSIAENLKYNYGIAYPQDASDKEKFTVEVIGENAPVEVTERYLSEVIAARLRQIFDRVKQDLERTRALDLPGGIVLVGGGAILPGIIELAQEVFGVNTKLFVPNQIGIRNPAFASVISFVEYVGELEDVENIAQHAVNGETTLRHKPVEIPVARPRISQPIQREIVNELNTVD
;
A
#
# COMPACT_ATOMS: atom_id res chain seq x y z
N ILE A 1 6.55 -14.86 -11.12
CA ILE A 1 6.55 -15.87 -10.04
C ILE A 1 7.58 -16.93 -10.36
N GLU A 2 7.47 -17.62 -11.51
CA GLU A 2 8.45 -18.61 -11.99
C GLU A 2 9.91 -18.16 -11.88
N GLN A 3 10.28 -16.98 -12.41
CA GLN A 3 11.66 -16.46 -12.29
C GLN A 3 12.12 -16.25 -10.84
N ALA A 4 11.20 -15.93 -9.92
CA ALA A 4 11.53 -15.75 -8.51
C ALA A 4 11.70 -17.11 -7.81
N GLU A 5 10.85 -18.09 -8.11
CA GLU A 5 10.98 -19.47 -7.64
C GLU A 5 12.28 -20.12 -8.12
N GLU A 6 12.63 -19.93 -9.40
CA GLU A 6 13.88 -20.42 -9.99
C GLU A 6 15.11 -19.84 -9.29
N LYS A 7 15.13 -18.52 -9.06
CA LYS A 7 16.27 -17.85 -8.41
C LYS A 7 16.38 -18.16 -6.91
N SER A 8 15.25 -18.33 -6.22
CA SER A 8 15.23 -18.59 -4.77
C SER A 8 15.32 -20.06 -4.42
N GLY A 9 14.96 -20.97 -5.34
CA GLY A 9 14.79 -22.39 -5.05
C GLY A 9 13.57 -22.69 -4.17
N ILE A 10 12.68 -21.72 -3.95
CA ILE A 10 11.52 -21.85 -3.07
C ILE A 10 10.26 -21.82 -3.93
N ARG A 11 9.35 -22.76 -3.64
CA ARG A 11 7.99 -22.72 -4.20
C ARG A 11 7.18 -21.62 -3.51
N ILE A 12 6.64 -20.68 -4.27
CA ILE A 12 5.89 -19.54 -3.76
C ILE A 12 4.41 -19.87 -3.85
N GLU A 13 3.79 -20.22 -2.71
CA GLU A 13 2.35 -20.49 -2.64
C GLU A 13 1.56 -19.27 -2.18
N LYS A 14 2.18 -18.42 -1.35
CA LYS A 14 1.56 -17.24 -0.76
C LYS A 14 2.45 -16.01 -0.89
N VAL A 15 1.83 -14.83 -0.97
CA VAL A 15 2.52 -13.54 -1.13
C VAL A 15 1.90 -12.45 -0.26
N ASN A 16 2.75 -11.55 0.24
CA ASN A 16 2.32 -10.27 0.77
C ASN A 16 2.20 -9.26 -0.38
N VAL A 17 1.12 -8.48 -0.41
CA VAL A 17 0.83 -7.59 -1.52
C VAL A 17 0.64 -6.17 -1.01
N GLY A 18 1.40 -5.24 -1.59
CA GLY A 18 1.27 -3.81 -1.29
C GLY A 18 0.00 -3.22 -1.86
N LEU A 19 -0.73 -2.47 -1.03
CA LEU A 19 -1.86 -1.64 -1.42
C LEU A 19 -1.44 -0.16 -1.36
N PRO A 20 -1.41 0.54 -2.50
CA PRO A 20 -1.26 2.00 -2.51
C PRO A 20 -2.39 2.64 -1.70
N ALA A 21 -2.13 3.76 -1.04
CA ALA A 21 -3.14 4.46 -0.22
C ALA A 21 -4.23 5.21 -1.02
N ASN A 22 -4.63 4.70 -2.17
CA ASN A 22 -5.69 5.27 -2.98
C ASN A 22 -7.03 5.16 -2.22
N LEU A 23 -7.65 6.31 -1.92
CA LEU A 23 -8.90 6.39 -1.14
C LEU A 23 -8.80 5.68 0.22
N LEU A 24 -7.60 5.60 0.80
CA LEU A 24 -7.39 5.09 2.15
C LEU A 24 -8.05 6.04 3.15
N GLN A 25 -8.78 5.49 4.12
CA GLN A 25 -9.36 6.26 5.21
C GLN A 25 -8.79 5.73 6.53
N ILE A 26 -8.33 6.67 7.35
CA ILE A 26 -7.67 6.41 8.63
C ILE A 26 -8.59 6.99 9.70
N GLU A 27 -9.05 6.16 10.64
CA GLU A 27 -9.99 6.58 11.68
C GLU A 27 -9.55 6.08 13.06
N PRO A 28 -9.48 6.97 14.07
CA PRO A 28 -9.29 6.54 15.44
C PRO A 28 -10.50 5.72 15.88
N THR A 29 -10.24 4.52 16.36
CA THR A 29 -11.27 3.55 16.74
C THR A 29 -10.95 3.00 18.13
N GLN A 30 -12.00 2.74 18.89
CA GLN A 30 -11.90 2.23 20.25
C GLN A 30 -12.84 1.04 20.42
N GLY A 31 -12.41 0.07 21.23
CA GLY A 31 -13.19 -1.11 21.59
C GLY A 31 -13.17 -1.34 23.09
N MET A 32 -14.20 -2.03 23.58
CA MET A 32 -14.28 -2.42 24.99
C MET A 32 -15.00 -3.75 25.12
N ILE A 33 -14.49 -4.61 25.99
CA ILE A 33 -15.14 -5.87 26.39
C ILE A 33 -14.98 -6.10 27.90
N PRO A 34 -15.91 -6.83 28.54
CA PRO A 34 -15.65 -7.47 29.82
C PRO A 34 -14.73 -8.68 29.63
N VAL A 35 -13.83 -8.92 30.58
CA VAL A 35 -13.02 -10.14 30.66
C VAL A 35 -13.82 -11.18 31.45
N THR A 36 -14.18 -12.29 30.80
CA THR A 36 -15.12 -13.28 31.37
C THR A 36 -14.47 -14.59 31.77
N THR A 37 -13.14 -14.69 31.71
CA THR A 37 -12.41 -15.88 32.17
C THR A 37 -12.51 -16.02 33.69
N ASP A 38 -12.62 -17.25 34.20
CA ASP A 38 -12.66 -17.52 35.64
C ASP A 38 -11.41 -17.00 36.37
N SER A 39 -10.27 -17.00 35.66
CA SER A 39 -9.02 -16.42 36.15
C SER A 39 -8.97 -14.91 36.06
N GLN A 40 -9.85 -14.24 35.29
CA GLN A 40 -9.75 -12.80 34.95
C GLN A 40 -8.41 -12.39 34.34
N GLU A 41 -7.64 -13.36 33.84
CA GLU A 41 -6.41 -13.12 33.12
C GLU A 41 -6.76 -12.86 31.65
N ILE A 42 -6.16 -11.80 31.09
CA ILE A 42 -6.36 -11.41 29.71
C ILE A 42 -5.60 -12.35 28.79
N THR A 43 -6.34 -12.95 27.86
CA THR A 43 -5.84 -13.93 26.89
C THR A 43 -5.79 -13.36 25.47
N ASP A 44 -5.17 -14.08 24.54
CA ASP A 44 -5.20 -13.75 23.11
C ASP A 44 -6.64 -13.60 22.57
N LEU A 45 -7.57 -14.41 23.07
CA LEU A 45 -8.99 -14.36 22.67
C LEU A 45 -9.65 -13.05 23.14
N ASP A 46 -9.29 -12.53 24.30
CA ASP A 46 -9.78 -11.25 24.80
C ASP A 46 -9.27 -10.10 23.93
N VAL A 47 -8.00 -10.15 23.52
CA VAL A 47 -7.41 -9.19 22.57
C VAL A 47 -8.14 -9.25 21.22
N GLU A 48 -8.40 -10.44 20.69
CA GLU A 48 -9.15 -10.62 19.45
C GLU A 48 -10.58 -10.06 19.55
N ASN A 49 -11.25 -10.32 20.68
CA ASN A 49 -12.63 -9.88 20.93
C ASN A 49 -12.73 -8.36 21.11
N VAL A 50 -11.77 -7.72 21.78
CA VAL A 50 -11.78 -6.25 21.94
C VAL A 50 -11.54 -5.56 20.60
N VAL A 51 -10.68 -6.12 19.75
CA VAL A 51 -10.49 -5.64 18.37
C VAL A 51 -11.80 -5.79 17.58
N LYS A 52 -12.43 -6.97 17.59
CA LYS A 52 -13.73 -7.18 16.92
C LYS A 52 -14.80 -6.20 17.41
N SER A 53 -14.88 -5.97 18.72
CA SER A 53 -15.77 -4.97 19.32
C SER A 53 -15.54 -3.59 18.69
N ALA A 54 -14.28 -3.18 18.52
CA ALA A 54 -13.91 -1.92 17.87
C ALA A 54 -14.36 -1.86 16.39
N LEU A 55 -14.28 -2.97 15.66
CA LEU A 55 -14.68 -3.07 14.24
C LEU A 55 -16.20 -3.09 14.00
N THR A 56 -17.01 -3.37 15.02
CA THR A 56 -18.49 -3.36 14.87
C THR A 56 -19.09 -1.96 14.67
N LYS A 57 -18.29 -0.91 14.87
CA LYS A 57 -18.69 0.49 14.62
C LYS A 57 -19.04 0.65 13.13
N SER A 58 -20.11 1.39 12.85
CA SER A 58 -20.80 1.42 11.54
C SER A 58 -19.90 1.74 10.36
N MET A 59 -19.32 0.71 9.75
CA MET A 59 -18.62 0.82 8.47
C MET A 59 -19.62 1.02 7.34
N THR A 60 -19.30 1.92 6.42
CA THR A 60 -20.04 2.04 5.15
C THR A 60 -19.94 0.74 4.35
N PRO A 61 -21.04 0.20 3.79
CA PRO A 61 -21.05 -1.10 3.08
C PRO A 61 -20.07 -1.24 1.90
N GLU A 62 -19.63 -0.11 1.35
CA GLU A 62 -18.74 -0.01 0.20
C GLU A 62 -17.25 -0.11 0.56
N ARG A 63 -16.94 -0.10 1.86
CA ARG A 63 -15.57 -0.15 2.39
C ARG A 63 -15.31 -1.42 3.17
N GLU A 64 -14.06 -1.84 3.17
CA GLU A 64 -13.57 -3.04 3.85
C GLU A 64 -12.35 -2.65 4.70
N VAL A 65 -12.18 -3.32 5.85
CA VAL A 65 -11.04 -3.11 6.73
C VAL A 65 -9.82 -3.71 6.06
N ILE A 66 -8.76 -2.92 5.95
CA ILE A 66 -7.47 -3.37 5.44
C ILE A 66 -6.59 -3.81 6.60
N SER A 67 -6.53 -2.99 7.64
CA SER A 67 -5.67 -3.23 8.79
C SER A 67 -6.20 -2.45 10.00
N PHE A 68 -5.91 -2.95 11.19
CA PHE A 68 -6.12 -2.25 12.45
C PHE A 68 -4.82 -2.32 13.25
N ILE A 69 -4.37 -1.17 13.79
CA ILE A 69 -3.14 -1.09 14.58
C ILE A 69 -3.50 -0.59 15.98
N PRO A 70 -3.40 -1.43 17.02
CA PRO A 70 -3.56 -0.99 18.40
C PRO A 70 -2.46 0.01 18.76
N GLU A 71 -2.83 1.14 19.36
CA GLU A 71 -1.89 2.11 19.94
C GLU A 71 -1.65 1.83 21.43
N GLU A 72 -2.75 1.59 22.14
CA GLU A 72 -2.74 1.39 23.58
C GLU A 72 -3.93 0.52 24.02
N PHE A 73 -3.70 -0.21 25.08
CA PHE A 73 -4.71 -0.92 25.84
C PHE A 73 -4.89 -0.24 27.19
N THR A 74 -6.09 -0.39 27.73
CA THR A 74 -6.45 0.05 29.07
C THR A 74 -7.08 -1.12 29.82
N VAL A 75 -6.51 -1.48 30.96
CA VAL A 75 -7.00 -2.57 31.82
C VAL A 75 -7.49 -1.96 33.12
N ASP A 76 -8.78 -2.08 33.43
CA ASP A 76 -9.41 -1.53 34.64
C ASP A 76 -9.10 -0.03 34.90
N GLY A 77 -8.93 0.75 33.83
CA GLY A 77 -8.62 2.18 33.88
C GLY A 77 -7.11 2.51 33.88
N PHE A 78 -6.22 1.52 33.96
CA PHE A 78 -4.78 1.72 33.77
C PHE A 78 -4.45 1.81 32.28
N GLN A 79 -4.05 3.00 31.82
CA GLN A 79 -3.75 3.31 30.42
C GLN A 79 -2.28 3.07 30.06
N GLY A 80 -1.96 3.13 28.76
CA GLY A 80 -0.58 3.07 28.25
C GLY A 80 0.02 1.67 28.17
N ILE A 81 -0.83 0.64 28.21
CA ILE A 81 -0.40 -0.76 28.12
C ILE A 81 -0.21 -1.12 26.65
N LYS A 82 0.97 -1.59 26.25
CA LYS A 82 1.22 -2.05 24.87
C LYS A 82 0.69 -3.45 24.60
N ASP A 83 0.96 -4.37 25.53
CA ASP A 83 0.48 -5.75 25.48
C ASP A 83 -0.23 -6.07 26.80
N PRO A 84 -1.56 -6.27 26.81
CA PRO A 84 -2.33 -6.52 28.02
C PRO A 84 -2.34 -8.00 28.41
N ARG A 85 -1.77 -8.89 27.60
CA ARG A 85 -1.85 -10.34 27.83
C ARG A 85 -1.11 -10.74 29.10
N GLY A 86 -1.71 -11.64 29.86
CA GLY A 86 -1.21 -12.06 31.18
C GLY A 86 -1.48 -11.05 32.31
N MET A 87 -2.06 -9.88 32.01
CA MET A 87 -2.56 -8.98 33.05
C MET A 87 -3.91 -9.48 33.58
N MET A 88 -4.15 -9.22 34.85
CA MET A 88 -5.43 -9.47 35.50
C MET A 88 -6.32 -8.24 35.35
N GLY A 89 -7.56 -8.45 34.93
CA GLY A 89 -8.55 -7.37 34.91
C GLY A 89 -9.96 -7.84 34.60
N ILE A 90 -10.94 -7.00 34.91
CA ILE A 90 -12.35 -7.26 34.62
C ILE A 90 -12.82 -6.56 33.35
N ARG A 91 -12.12 -5.50 32.93
CA ARG A 91 -12.45 -4.70 31.76
C ARG A 91 -11.22 -4.43 30.92
N LEU A 92 -11.30 -4.81 29.65
CA LEU A 92 -10.29 -4.53 28.64
C LEU A 92 -10.84 -3.51 27.64
N GLU A 93 -10.12 -2.41 27.51
CA GLU A 93 -10.36 -1.35 26.54
C GLU A 93 -9.14 -1.22 25.63
N MET A 94 -9.35 -0.71 24.43
CA MET A 94 -8.30 -0.48 23.45
C MET A 94 -8.58 0.75 22.61
N ARG A 95 -7.52 1.45 22.20
CA ARG A 95 -7.53 2.51 21.19
C ARG A 95 -6.53 2.15 20.09
N GLY A 96 -6.87 2.48 18.86
CA GLY A 96 -5.94 2.37 17.75
C GLY A 96 -6.47 2.96 16.46
N MET A 97 -5.68 2.82 15.40
CA MET A 97 -6.02 3.32 14.07
C MET A 97 -6.63 2.22 13.21
N LEU A 98 -7.81 2.50 12.68
CA LEU A 98 -8.50 1.69 11.70
C LEU A 98 -8.21 2.20 10.29
N TYR A 99 -7.73 1.30 9.43
CA TYR A 99 -7.47 1.59 8.03
C TYR A 99 -8.48 0.86 7.16
N THR A 100 -9.24 1.62 6.37
CA THR A 100 -10.25 1.08 5.46
C THR A 100 -10.00 1.51 4.03
N GLY A 101 -10.47 0.73 3.07
CA GLY A 101 -10.39 1.04 1.64
C GLY A 101 -11.62 0.59 0.86
N PRO A 102 -11.77 1.02 -0.40
CA PRO A 102 -12.87 0.57 -1.25
C PRO A 102 -12.83 -0.94 -1.46
N ARG A 103 -13.95 -1.61 -1.20
CA ARG A 103 -14.08 -3.07 -1.33
C ARG A 103 -13.75 -3.58 -2.74
N THR A 104 -14.08 -2.79 -3.76
CA THR A 104 -13.80 -3.12 -5.17
C THR A 104 -12.30 -3.18 -5.47
N ILE A 105 -11.49 -2.28 -4.89
CA ILE A 105 -10.03 -2.28 -5.06
C ILE A 105 -9.43 -3.53 -4.43
N LEU A 106 -9.82 -3.84 -3.19
CA LEU A 106 -9.33 -5.03 -2.46
C LEU A 106 -9.74 -6.33 -3.16
N HIS A 107 -10.99 -6.41 -3.62
CA HIS A 107 -11.47 -7.56 -4.39
C HIS A 107 -10.66 -7.78 -5.67
N ASN A 108 -10.45 -6.72 -6.46
CA ASN A 108 -9.69 -6.80 -7.70
C ASN A 108 -8.23 -7.17 -7.46
N LEU A 109 -7.61 -6.67 -6.39
CA LEU A 109 -6.26 -7.02 -5.98
C LEU A 109 -6.15 -8.52 -5.66
N ARG A 110 -7.01 -9.04 -4.77
CA ARG A 110 -7.04 -10.49 -4.44
C ARG A 110 -7.25 -11.34 -5.70
N LYS A 111 -8.23 -10.98 -6.54
CA LYS A 111 -8.53 -11.72 -7.78
C LYS A 111 -7.36 -11.72 -8.76
N THR A 112 -6.60 -10.63 -8.84
CA THR A 112 -5.43 -10.55 -9.72
C THR A 112 -4.33 -11.50 -9.26
N VAL A 113 -4.09 -11.55 -7.95
CA VAL A 113 -3.08 -12.42 -7.33
C VAL A 113 -3.50 -13.90 -7.44
N GLU A 114 -4.76 -14.22 -7.15
CA GLU A 114 -5.32 -15.58 -7.32
C GLU A 114 -5.19 -16.07 -8.77
N ARG A 115 -5.46 -15.20 -9.76
CA ARG A 115 -5.30 -15.53 -11.19
C ARG A 115 -3.85 -15.79 -11.59
N ALA A 116 -2.89 -15.25 -10.84
CA ALA A 116 -1.47 -15.52 -11.03
C ALA A 116 -1.03 -16.86 -10.40
N GLY A 117 -1.95 -17.61 -9.76
CA GLY A 117 -1.69 -18.94 -9.22
C GLY A 117 -1.17 -18.98 -7.79
N VAL A 118 -1.21 -17.85 -7.07
CA VAL A 118 -0.74 -17.73 -5.68
C VAL A 118 -1.81 -17.12 -4.78
N GLN A 119 -1.70 -17.34 -3.47
CA GLN A 119 -2.63 -16.81 -2.48
C GLN A 119 -2.09 -15.50 -1.87
N VAL A 120 -2.99 -14.58 -1.54
CA VAL A 120 -2.64 -13.41 -0.73
C VAL A 120 -2.56 -13.84 0.73
N GLU A 121 -1.40 -13.71 1.36
CA GLU A 121 -1.27 -13.88 2.81
C GLU A 121 -1.68 -12.59 3.53
N ASN A 122 -1.05 -11.47 3.16
CA ASN A 122 -1.35 -10.15 3.74
C ASN A 122 -1.53 -9.09 2.65
N ILE A 123 -2.45 -8.16 2.89
CA ILE A 123 -2.52 -6.89 2.17
C ILE A 123 -1.87 -5.83 3.05
N VAL A 124 -0.78 -5.24 2.58
CA VAL A 124 0.04 -4.29 3.34
C VAL A 124 -0.19 -2.90 2.80
N ILE A 125 -0.58 -1.94 3.64
CA ILE A 125 -0.71 -0.55 3.22
C ILE A 125 0.69 -0.02 2.91
N SER A 126 0.95 0.25 1.63
CA SER A 126 2.31 0.52 1.16
C SER A 126 2.97 1.72 1.84
N PRO A 127 2.34 2.92 1.94
CA PRO A 127 2.98 4.05 2.59
C PRO A 127 3.18 3.84 4.11
N LEU A 128 2.34 3.04 4.76
CA LEU A 128 2.51 2.72 6.18
C LEU A 128 3.76 1.85 6.39
N ALA A 129 3.90 0.77 5.63
CA ALA A 129 5.08 -0.09 5.70
C ALA A 129 6.36 0.66 5.32
N LEU A 130 6.29 1.47 4.26
CA LEU A 130 7.40 2.27 3.77
C LEU A 130 7.87 3.29 4.81
N THR A 131 6.95 4.05 5.42
CA THR A 131 7.31 5.04 6.45
C THR A 131 7.88 4.40 7.71
N ARG A 132 7.38 3.23 8.15
CA ARG A 132 7.96 2.49 9.30
C ARG A 132 9.41 2.05 9.03
N SER A 133 9.71 1.63 7.81
CA SER A 133 11.02 1.06 7.45
C SER A 133 12.07 2.12 7.08
N VAL A 134 11.63 3.18 6.37
CA VAL A 134 12.52 4.21 5.81
C VAL A 134 12.93 5.27 6.84
N LEU A 135 12.02 5.61 7.74
CA LEU A 135 12.23 6.62 8.77
C LEU A 135 12.82 6.01 10.02
N ASN A 136 13.75 6.71 10.67
CA ASN A 136 14.19 6.31 12.00
C ASN A 136 13.13 6.66 13.07
N GLU A 137 13.31 6.15 14.29
CA GLU A 137 12.36 6.37 15.39
C GLU A 137 12.09 7.86 15.68
N GLY A 138 13.12 8.71 15.68
CA GLY A 138 12.98 10.15 15.91
C GLY A 138 12.25 10.86 14.79
N GLU A 139 12.47 10.46 13.54
CA GLU A 139 11.75 10.98 12.36
C GLU A 139 10.27 10.61 12.42
N ARG A 140 9.94 9.39 12.85
CA ARG A 140 8.55 8.96 13.06
C ARG A 140 7.90 9.65 14.26
N GLU A 141 8.67 9.96 15.30
CA GLU A 141 8.18 10.61 16.52
C GLU A 141 7.90 12.09 16.28
N PHE A 142 8.93 12.85 15.89
CA PHE A 142 8.84 14.30 15.73
C PHE A 142 8.23 14.73 14.41
N GLY A 143 8.27 13.85 13.42
CA GLY A 143 7.55 13.94 12.17
C GLY A 143 8.47 14.08 10.96
N ALA A 144 8.13 13.36 9.89
CA ALA A 144 8.83 13.39 8.60
C ALA A 144 7.87 13.01 7.46
N THR A 145 8.24 13.39 6.24
CA THR A 145 7.50 13.05 5.03
C THR A 145 8.31 12.08 4.18
N VAL A 146 7.69 11.00 3.71
CA VAL A 146 8.25 10.11 2.68
C VAL A 146 7.55 10.35 1.36
N ILE A 147 8.32 10.54 0.28
CA ILE A 147 7.83 10.66 -1.09
C ILE A 147 8.37 9.49 -1.91
N ASP A 148 7.49 8.58 -2.32
CA ASP A 148 7.78 7.47 -3.24
C ASP A 148 7.51 7.89 -4.68
N LEU A 149 8.59 8.11 -5.44
CA LEU A 149 8.55 8.46 -6.86
C LEU A 149 8.53 7.19 -7.71
N GLY A 150 7.33 6.69 -8.01
CA GLY A 150 7.11 5.55 -8.89
C GLY A 150 7.11 5.91 -10.38
N GLY A 151 6.84 4.91 -11.23
CA GLY A 151 6.67 5.11 -12.69
C GLY A 151 5.37 5.85 -13.03
N GLY A 152 4.22 5.29 -12.63
CA GLY A 152 2.91 5.87 -12.94
C GLY A 152 2.39 6.88 -11.91
N GLN A 153 2.94 6.90 -10.70
CA GLN A 153 2.41 7.70 -9.60
C GLN A 153 3.50 8.12 -8.62
N THR A 154 3.22 9.18 -7.88
CA THR A 154 4.00 9.67 -6.74
C THR A 154 3.14 9.54 -5.49
N THR A 155 3.62 8.81 -4.49
CA THR A 155 2.92 8.65 -3.21
C THR A 155 3.61 9.49 -2.15
N VAL A 156 2.82 10.21 -1.35
CA VAL A 156 3.31 11.05 -0.27
C VAL A 156 2.69 10.55 1.02
N ALA A 157 3.52 10.35 2.04
CA ALA A 157 3.11 9.85 3.35
C ALA A 157 3.78 10.67 4.45
N VAL A 158 3.02 11.14 5.43
CA VAL A 158 3.51 11.92 6.56
C VAL A 158 3.32 11.09 7.82
N MET A 159 4.43 10.86 8.52
CA MET A 159 4.47 10.15 9.79
C MET A 159 4.75 11.15 10.91
N ARG A 160 4.05 11.05 12.05
CA ARG A 160 4.34 11.81 13.28
C ARG A 160 3.69 11.13 14.48
N GLY A 161 4.37 11.10 15.63
CA GLY A 161 3.92 10.38 16.82
C GLY A 161 3.79 8.87 16.60
N GLN A 162 4.68 8.28 15.79
CA GLN A 162 4.62 6.89 15.34
C GLN A 162 3.37 6.53 14.51
N GLU A 163 2.60 7.51 14.03
CA GLU A 163 1.37 7.29 13.27
C GLU A 163 1.43 7.88 11.86
N LEU A 164 0.81 7.18 10.92
CA LEU A 164 0.60 7.70 9.57
C LEU A 164 -0.55 8.72 9.61
N GLN A 165 -0.20 10.01 9.68
CA GLN A 165 -1.18 11.10 9.84
C GLN A 165 -1.81 11.55 8.52
N TYR A 166 -1.06 11.43 7.43
CA TYR A 166 -1.54 11.86 6.11
C TYR A 166 -0.91 11.00 5.02
N THR A 167 -1.70 10.73 3.99
CA THR A 167 -1.22 10.09 2.77
C THR A 167 -1.99 10.62 1.57
N ASN A 168 -1.30 10.80 0.45
CA ASN A 168 -1.92 11.18 -0.81
C ASN A 168 -1.16 10.56 -2.00
N ILE A 169 -1.85 10.44 -3.14
CA ILE A 169 -1.30 9.89 -4.37
C ILE A 169 -1.55 10.87 -5.51
N TYR A 170 -0.48 11.17 -6.24
CA TYR A 170 -0.52 11.93 -7.48
C TYR A 170 -0.33 10.97 -8.65
N GLN A 171 -1.21 11.00 -9.64
CA GLN A 171 -1.16 10.14 -10.83
C GLN A 171 -0.12 10.65 -11.86
N GLU A 172 1.07 10.97 -11.35
CA GLU A 172 2.25 11.46 -12.07
C GLU A 172 3.50 10.83 -11.46
N GLY A 173 4.36 10.28 -12.31
CA GLY A 173 5.64 9.68 -11.89
C GLY A 173 6.66 9.72 -13.02
N GLY A 174 7.62 8.79 -12.98
CA GLY A 174 8.69 8.66 -13.98
C GLY A 174 8.21 8.51 -15.43
N ASP A 175 7.02 7.97 -15.67
CA ASP A 175 6.44 7.80 -17.01
C ASP A 175 6.14 9.15 -17.67
N TYR A 176 5.78 10.16 -16.88
CA TYR A 176 5.54 11.51 -17.38
C TYR A 176 6.86 12.18 -17.79
N ILE A 177 7.95 11.91 -17.08
CA ILE A 177 9.30 12.37 -17.44
C ILE A 177 9.66 11.78 -18.81
N THR A 178 9.50 10.47 -18.97
CA THR A 178 9.77 9.77 -20.23
C THR A 178 8.92 10.28 -21.38
N ASN A 179 7.65 10.56 -21.13
CA ASN A 179 6.74 11.11 -22.12
C ASN A 179 7.14 12.53 -22.56
N ASP A 180 7.62 13.36 -21.64
CA ASP A 180 8.12 14.70 -21.98
C ASP A 180 9.40 14.64 -22.79
N ILE A 181 10.36 13.78 -22.41
CA ILE A 181 11.58 13.55 -23.19
C ILE A 181 11.22 13.11 -24.61
N SER A 182 10.30 12.15 -24.74
CA SER A 182 9.82 11.64 -26.04
C SER A 182 9.22 12.75 -26.91
N LYS A 183 8.42 13.64 -26.31
CA LYS A 183 7.79 14.76 -27.03
C LYS A 183 8.78 15.86 -27.39
N VAL A 184 9.64 16.26 -26.47
CA VAL A 184 10.58 17.37 -26.68
C VAL A 184 11.68 16.97 -27.67
N LEU A 185 12.20 15.75 -27.55
CA LEU A 185 13.24 15.23 -28.46
C LEU A 185 12.66 14.55 -29.70
N THR A 186 11.33 14.50 -29.84
CA THR A 186 10.62 13.88 -30.97
C THR A 186 11.14 12.45 -31.26
N THR A 187 11.27 11.65 -30.21
CA THR A 187 11.79 10.27 -30.27
C THR A 187 10.79 9.28 -29.66
N SER A 188 11.00 7.98 -29.86
CA SER A 188 10.11 6.96 -29.30
C SER A 188 10.17 6.92 -27.76
N LYS A 189 9.08 6.47 -27.10
CA LYS A 189 9.08 6.32 -25.64
C LYS A 189 10.16 5.37 -25.12
N SER A 190 10.48 4.32 -25.89
CA SER A 190 11.54 3.38 -25.52
C SER A 190 12.92 4.05 -25.57
N ILE A 191 13.19 4.85 -26.60
CA ILE A 191 14.45 5.61 -26.67
C ILE A 191 14.48 6.65 -25.54
N ALA A 192 13.39 7.37 -25.31
CA ALA A 192 13.29 8.35 -24.23
C ALA A 192 13.56 7.75 -22.84
N GLU A 193 13.05 6.54 -22.56
CA GLU A 193 13.33 5.84 -21.31
C GLU A 193 14.82 5.51 -21.18
N ASN A 194 15.43 5.02 -22.27
CA ASN A 194 16.86 4.75 -22.31
C ASN A 194 17.70 6.02 -22.14
N LEU A 195 17.29 7.14 -22.73
CA LEU A 195 17.97 8.42 -22.53
C LEU A 195 17.88 8.88 -21.07
N LYS A 196 16.70 8.79 -20.47
CA LYS A 196 16.48 9.09 -19.04
C LYS A 196 17.36 8.21 -18.15
N TYR A 197 17.46 6.91 -18.44
CA TYR A 197 18.24 5.98 -17.62
C TYR A 197 19.76 6.18 -17.76
N ASN A 198 20.25 6.42 -18.98
CA ASN A 198 21.70 6.46 -19.26
C ASN A 198 22.32 7.85 -19.11
N TYR A 199 21.55 8.92 -19.33
CA TYR A 199 22.04 10.30 -19.38
C TYR A 199 21.19 11.28 -18.54
N GLY A 200 20.19 10.79 -17.83
CA GLY A 200 19.27 11.65 -17.08
C GLY A 200 19.91 12.19 -15.80
N ILE A 201 19.89 13.52 -15.66
CA ILE A 201 20.20 14.23 -14.42
C ILE A 201 18.99 15.09 -14.06
N ALA A 202 18.53 15.01 -12.82
CA ALA A 202 17.37 15.77 -12.33
C ALA A 202 17.69 17.24 -12.05
N TYR A 203 18.94 17.56 -11.65
CA TYR A 203 19.35 18.94 -11.38
C TYR A 203 20.21 19.52 -12.52
N PRO A 204 19.70 20.48 -13.32
CA PRO A 204 20.42 20.94 -14.50
C PRO A 204 21.80 21.52 -14.20
N GLN A 205 22.02 22.11 -13.02
CA GLN A 205 23.32 22.71 -12.68
C GLN A 205 24.46 21.68 -12.57
N ASP A 206 24.12 20.40 -12.37
CA ASP A 206 25.10 19.32 -12.31
C ASP A 206 25.38 18.70 -13.69
N ALA A 207 24.56 19.03 -14.69
CA ALA A 207 24.65 18.49 -16.04
C ALA A 207 25.62 19.28 -16.93
N SER A 208 26.37 18.58 -17.78
CA SER A 208 27.36 19.20 -18.66
C SER A 208 26.72 19.85 -19.91
N ASP A 209 27.15 21.07 -20.22
CA ASP A 209 26.84 21.73 -21.51
C ASP A 209 27.68 21.17 -22.67
N LYS A 210 28.74 20.42 -22.36
CA LYS A 210 29.72 19.93 -23.35
C LYS A 210 29.49 18.48 -23.75
N GLU A 211 29.04 17.65 -22.81
CA GLU A 211 28.76 16.24 -23.09
C GLU A 211 27.51 16.14 -23.94
N LYS A 212 27.61 15.35 -25.02
CA LYS A 212 26.57 15.17 -26.01
C LYS A 212 26.37 13.71 -26.32
N PHE A 213 25.14 13.36 -26.69
CA PHE A 213 24.78 12.05 -27.21
C PHE A 213 23.85 12.21 -28.42
N THR A 214 23.80 11.18 -29.26
CA THR A 214 22.97 11.17 -30.46
C THR A 214 21.60 10.59 -30.16
N VAL A 215 20.55 11.24 -30.66
CA VAL A 215 19.16 10.81 -30.54
C VAL A 215 18.57 10.56 -31.92
N GLU A 216 17.93 9.42 -32.09
CA GLU A 216 17.13 9.14 -33.29
C GLU A 216 15.82 9.93 -33.21
N VAL A 217 15.67 10.90 -34.12
CA VAL A 217 14.50 11.78 -34.20
C VAL A 217 13.57 11.28 -35.29
N ILE A 218 12.28 11.17 -34.97
CA ILE A 218 11.26 10.69 -35.90
C ILE A 218 11.12 11.69 -37.05
N GLY A 219 11.29 11.21 -38.28
CA GLY A 219 11.19 12.03 -39.50
C GLY A 219 12.53 12.62 -39.97
N GLU A 220 13.59 12.47 -39.19
CA GLU A 220 14.94 12.85 -39.59
C GLU A 220 15.70 11.66 -40.18
N ASN A 221 16.53 11.92 -41.18
CA ASN A 221 17.33 10.88 -41.84
C ASN A 221 18.65 10.57 -41.11
N ALA A 222 19.04 11.40 -40.15
CA ALA A 222 20.25 11.25 -39.36
C ALA A 222 19.97 11.56 -37.87
N PRO A 223 20.68 10.90 -36.94
CA PRO A 223 20.57 11.23 -35.52
C PRO A 223 20.98 12.68 -35.22
N VAL A 224 20.31 13.28 -34.25
CA VAL A 224 20.56 14.66 -33.80
C VAL A 224 21.37 14.65 -32.51
N GLU A 225 22.37 15.53 -32.39
CA GLU A 225 23.11 15.69 -31.14
C GLU A 225 22.30 16.47 -30.10
N VAL A 226 22.27 15.95 -28.88
CA VAL A 226 21.60 16.53 -27.73
C VAL A 226 22.61 16.63 -26.57
N THR A 227 22.63 17.77 -25.88
CA THR A 227 23.49 17.94 -24.69
C THR A 227 22.84 17.31 -23.46
N GLU A 228 23.67 16.87 -22.52
CA GLU A 228 23.23 16.39 -21.21
C GLU A 228 22.41 17.47 -20.47
N ARG A 229 22.87 18.72 -20.51
CA ARG A 229 22.13 19.87 -19.97
C ARG A 229 20.71 19.98 -20.50
N TYR A 230 20.52 19.88 -21.82
CA TYR A 230 19.19 20.05 -22.42
C TYR A 230 18.23 18.92 -22.00
N LEU A 231 18.71 17.68 -21.94
CA LEU A 231 17.92 16.58 -21.40
C LEU A 231 17.56 16.81 -19.93
N SER A 232 18.53 17.27 -19.13
CA SER A 232 18.32 17.57 -17.72
C SER A 232 17.27 18.66 -17.51
N GLU A 233 17.23 19.69 -18.35
CA GLU A 233 16.21 20.75 -18.28
C GLU A 233 14.79 20.21 -18.52
N VAL A 234 14.62 19.28 -19.45
CA VAL A 234 13.34 18.61 -19.69
C VAL A 234 12.91 17.77 -18.49
N ILE A 235 13.86 16.99 -17.92
CA ILE A 235 13.62 16.16 -16.74
C ILE A 235 13.23 17.02 -15.54
N ALA A 236 14.02 18.06 -15.27
CA ALA A 236 13.83 18.97 -14.16
C ALA A 236 12.49 19.70 -14.24
N ALA A 237 12.07 20.13 -15.44
CA ALA A 237 10.77 20.78 -15.62
C ALA A 237 9.61 19.89 -15.18
N ARG A 238 9.62 18.60 -15.53
CA ARG A 238 8.58 17.65 -15.09
C ARG A 238 8.66 17.37 -13.59
N LEU A 239 9.86 17.15 -13.07
CA LEU A 239 10.05 16.88 -11.63
C LEU A 239 9.62 18.08 -10.77
N ARG A 240 9.94 19.31 -11.17
CA ARG A 240 9.45 20.53 -10.51
C ARG A 240 7.94 20.58 -10.48
N GLN A 241 7.27 20.28 -11.60
CA GLN A 241 5.80 20.24 -11.62
C GLN A 241 5.24 19.22 -10.60
N ILE A 242 5.82 18.02 -10.53
CA ILE A 242 5.40 16.99 -9.57
C ILE A 242 5.64 17.49 -8.14
N PHE A 243 6.83 18.00 -7.85
CA PHE A 243 7.19 18.51 -6.53
C PHE A 243 6.38 19.74 -6.12
N ASP A 244 6.05 20.66 -7.02
CA ASP A 244 5.21 21.82 -6.73
C ASP A 244 3.78 21.40 -6.35
N ARG A 245 3.22 20.38 -7.02
CA ARG A 245 1.91 19.82 -6.65
C ARG A 245 1.95 19.21 -5.25
N VAL A 246 3.00 18.43 -4.97
CA VAL A 246 3.22 17.86 -3.63
C VAL A 246 3.39 18.97 -2.59
N LYS A 247 4.19 20.00 -2.90
CA LYS A 247 4.50 21.12 -2.01
C LYS A 247 3.25 21.87 -1.56
N GLN A 248 2.33 22.16 -2.49
CA GLN A 248 1.06 22.84 -2.16
C GLN A 248 0.26 22.09 -1.09
N ASP A 249 0.20 20.76 -1.19
CA ASP A 249 -0.50 19.94 -0.21
C ASP A 249 0.26 19.85 1.12
N LEU A 250 1.59 19.74 1.09
CA LEU A 250 2.43 19.73 2.29
C LEU A 250 2.41 21.07 3.04
N GLU A 251 2.34 22.21 2.34
CA GLU A 251 2.15 23.53 2.94
C GLU A 251 0.80 23.61 3.65
N ARG A 252 -0.27 23.12 3.01
CA ARG A 252 -1.62 23.11 3.59
C ARG A 252 -1.71 22.26 4.86
N THR A 253 -1.01 21.12 4.90
CA THR A 253 -0.97 20.23 6.08
C THR A 253 0.12 20.61 7.08
N ARG A 254 0.92 21.65 6.80
CA ARG A 254 2.10 22.07 7.59
C ARG A 254 3.15 20.95 7.74
N ALA A 255 3.16 20.01 6.80
CA ALA A 255 4.10 18.90 6.79
C ALA A 255 5.53 19.32 6.40
N LEU A 256 5.70 20.48 5.76
CA LEU A 256 7.03 21.06 5.51
C LEU A 256 7.69 21.59 6.80
N ASP A 257 6.91 21.91 7.83
CA ASP A 257 7.43 22.40 9.11
C ASP A 257 7.99 21.26 9.98
N LEU A 258 7.88 20.01 9.53
CA LEU A 258 8.27 18.83 10.31
C LEU A 258 9.80 18.68 10.42
N PRO A 259 10.34 18.45 11.63
CA PRO A 259 11.79 18.43 11.85
C PRO A 259 12.55 17.36 11.06
N GLY A 260 11.92 16.22 10.77
CA GLY A 260 12.53 15.11 10.03
C GLY A 260 12.67 15.38 8.52
N GLY A 261 12.07 16.47 8.01
CA GLY A 261 12.16 16.85 6.61
C GLY A 261 11.52 15.84 5.66
N ILE A 262 12.11 15.70 4.47
CA ILE A 262 11.60 14.84 3.39
C ILE A 262 12.58 13.71 3.10
N VAL A 263 12.05 12.50 2.90
CA VAL A 263 12.79 11.33 2.45
C VAL A 263 12.25 10.86 1.10
N LEU A 264 13.11 10.84 0.10
CA LEU A 264 12.78 10.36 -1.24
C LEU A 264 13.11 8.87 -1.37
N VAL A 265 12.23 8.13 -2.05
CA VAL A 265 12.38 6.72 -2.42
C VAL A 265 11.73 6.46 -3.78
N GLY A 266 11.81 5.21 -4.26
CA GLY A 266 11.21 4.80 -5.52
C GLY A 266 12.14 4.91 -6.72
N GLY A 267 11.71 4.38 -7.86
CA GLY A 267 12.54 4.33 -9.07
C GLY A 267 12.89 5.70 -9.65
N GLY A 268 12.00 6.69 -9.51
CA GLY A 268 12.26 8.07 -9.92
C GLY A 268 13.32 8.77 -9.07
N ALA A 269 13.52 8.30 -7.82
CA ALA A 269 14.54 8.83 -6.92
C ALA A 269 15.96 8.29 -7.21
N ILE A 270 16.12 7.45 -8.23
CA ILE A 270 17.44 6.99 -8.73
C ILE A 270 18.18 8.13 -9.47
N LEU A 271 17.44 9.07 -10.06
CA LEU A 271 18.02 10.13 -10.89
C LEU A 271 19.05 10.95 -10.08
N PRO A 272 20.30 11.08 -10.56
CA PRO A 272 21.27 12.00 -9.97
C PRO A 272 20.73 13.43 -9.91
N GLY A 273 21.05 14.19 -8.87
CA GLY A 273 20.53 15.57 -8.70
C GLY A 273 19.11 15.65 -8.12
N ILE A 274 18.44 14.52 -7.84
CA ILE A 274 17.04 14.55 -7.39
C ILE A 274 16.88 15.20 -6.01
N ILE A 275 17.89 15.03 -5.14
CA ILE A 275 17.88 15.59 -3.78
C ILE A 275 18.00 17.12 -3.88
N GLU A 276 18.96 17.59 -4.65
CA GLU A 276 19.26 19.00 -4.90
C GLU A 276 18.03 19.71 -5.47
N LEU A 277 17.39 19.11 -6.47
CA LEU A 277 16.16 19.65 -7.04
C LEU A 277 15.01 19.69 -6.02
N ALA A 278 14.83 18.62 -5.24
CA ALA A 278 13.79 18.55 -4.22
C ALA A 278 14.03 19.58 -3.11
N GLN A 279 15.26 19.74 -2.63
CA GLN A 279 15.62 20.77 -1.66
C GLN A 279 15.35 22.17 -2.18
N GLU A 280 15.66 22.45 -3.45
CA GLU A 280 15.38 23.75 -4.06
C GLU A 280 13.87 24.02 -4.14
N VAL A 281 13.07 23.03 -4.49
CA VAL A 281 11.61 23.18 -4.61
C VAL A 281 10.94 23.27 -3.24
N PHE A 282 11.20 22.31 -2.35
CA PHE A 282 10.52 22.22 -1.04
C PHE A 282 11.07 23.21 -0.02
N GLY A 283 12.33 23.65 -0.14
CA GLY A 283 12.97 24.58 0.80
C GLY A 283 13.30 23.96 2.17
N VAL A 284 13.30 22.63 2.27
CA VAL A 284 13.57 21.88 3.51
C VAL A 284 14.63 20.81 3.28
N ASN A 285 15.17 20.27 4.37
CA ASN A 285 16.13 19.16 4.29
C ASN A 285 15.47 17.95 3.61
N THR A 286 16.13 17.44 2.57
CA THR A 286 15.68 16.27 1.83
C THR A 286 16.81 15.27 1.79
N LYS A 287 16.50 13.99 1.97
CA LYS A 287 17.47 12.89 1.87
C LYS A 287 16.92 11.77 0.98
N LEU A 288 17.82 10.98 0.43
CA LEU A 288 17.48 9.76 -0.30
C LEU A 288 17.61 8.55 0.64
N PHE A 289 16.62 7.66 0.61
CA PHE A 289 16.76 6.34 1.25
C PHE A 289 17.10 5.27 0.22
N VAL A 290 18.10 4.45 0.56
CA VAL A 290 18.53 3.30 -0.21
C VAL A 290 18.57 2.11 0.75
N PRO A 291 17.91 0.98 0.44
CA PRO A 291 18.03 -0.24 1.24
C PRO A 291 19.49 -0.69 1.37
N ASN A 292 19.86 -1.25 2.52
CA ASN A 292 21.24 -1.65 2.79
C ASN A 292 21.53 -3.13 2.45
N GLN A 293 20.48 -3.92 2.23
CA GLN A 293 20.57 -5.36 1.95
C GLN A 293 21.25 -5.63 0.61
N ILE A 294 22.13 -6.64 0.58
CA ILE A 294 22.88 -7.02 -0.61
C ILE A 294 21.90 -7.45 -1.72
N GLY A 295 22.14 -6.97 -2.94
CA GLY A 295 21.32 -7.29 -4.12
C GLY A 295 20.14 -6.34 -4.37
N ILE A 296 19.76 -5.52 -3.38
CA ILE A 296 18.64 -4.57 -3.50
C ILE A 296 18.99 -3.14 -3.06
N ARG A 297 20.28 -2.78 -3.12
CA ARG A 297 20.79 -1.43 -2.80
C ARG A 297 20.43 -0.40 -3.86
N ASN A 298 19.14 -0.20 -4.06
CA ASN A 298 18.58 0.74 -5.02
C ASN A 298 17.23 1.27 -4.46
N PRO A 299 16.97 2.59 -4.50
CA PRO A 299 15.72 3.20 -4.02
C PRO A 299 14.44 2.52 -4.55
N ALA A 300 14.47 1.96 -5.76
CA ALA A 300 13.33 1.25 -6.35
C ALA A 300 12.88 0.02 -5.55
N PHE A 301 13.75 -0.57 -4.72
CA PHE A 301 13.41 -1.73 -3.90
C PHE A 301 12.90 -1.37 -2.50
N ALA A 302 12.87 -0.08 -2.13
CA ALA A 302 12.45 0.37 -0.81
C ALA A 302 11.07 -0.17 -0.42
N SER A 303 10.08 -0.10 -1.31
CA SER A 303 8.73 -0.57 -1.02
C SER A 303 8.67 -2.09 -0.79
N VAL A 304 9.41 -2.87 -1.57
CA VAL A 304 9.40 -4.34 -1.45
C VAL A 304 10.02 -4.78 -0.13
N ILE A 305 11.20 -4.25 0.24
CA ILE A 305 11.83 -4.60 1.52
C ILE A 305 10.99 -4.12 2.70
N SER A 306 10.36 -2.96 2.58
CA SER A 306 9.48 -2.42 3.62
C SER A 306 8.27 -3.31 3.89
N PHE A 307 7.74 -4.01 2.89
CA PHE A 307 6.64 -4.96 3.12
C PHE A 307 7.10 -6.19 3.90
N VAL A 308 8.33 -6.65 3.64
CA VAL A 308 8.92 -7.80 4.34
C VAL A 308 9.23 -7.42 5.79
N GLU A 309 9.89 -6.29 5.99
CA GLU A 309 10.22 -5.76 7.33
C GLU A 309 8.94 -5.49 8.12
N TYR A 310 7.96 -4.79 7.53
CA TYR A 310 6.69 -4.50 8.18
C TYR A 310 5.98 -5.76 8.69
N VAL A 311 5.87 -6.80 7.86
CA VAL A 311 5.19 -8.05 8.25
C VAL A 311 6.05 -8.85 9.24
N GLY A 312 7.36 -8.87 9.07
CA GLY A 312 8.30 -9.60 9.93
C GLY A 312 8.50 -8.97 11.32
N GLU A 313 8.22 -7.67 11.45
CA GLU A 313 8.35 -6.92 12.70
C GLU A 313 7.02 -6.74 13.45
N LEU A 314 5.90 -7.30 12.95
CA LEU A 314 4.63 -7.27 13.67
C LEU A 314 4.77 -7.96 15.03
N GLU A 315 4.44 -7.23 16.10
CA GLU A 315 4.37 -7.79 17.44
C GLU A 315 3.23 -8.82 17.53
N ASP A 316 3.30 -9.75 18.47
CA ASP A 316 2.27 -10.79 18.65
C ASP A 316 0.85 -10.21 18.79
N VAL A 317 0.72 -9.09 19.53
CA VAL A 317 -0.55 -8.38 19.70
C VAL A 317 -1.05 -7.77 18.39
N GLU A 318 -0.15 -7.20 17.58
CA GLU A 318 -0.50 -6.70 16.24
C GLU A 318 -0.94 -7.87 15.34
N ASN A 319 -0.27 -9.02 15.42
CA ASN A 319 -0.67 -10.23 14.69
C ASN A 319 -2.07 -10.71 15.09
N ILE A 320 -2.39 -10.76 16.38
CA ILE A 320 -3.74 -11.10 16.87
C ILE A 320 -4.78 -10.10 16.35
N ALA A 321 -4.46 -8.81 16.37
CA ALA A 321 -5.33 -7.77 15.83
C ALA A 321 -5.57 -7.92 14.32
N GLN A 322 -4.55 -8.25 13.52
CA GLN A 322 -4.73 -8.54 12.09
C GLN A 322 -5.57 -9.80 11.87
N HIS A 323 -5.42 -10.83 12.69
CA HIS A 323 -6.25 -12.04 12.60
C HIS A 323 -7.73 -11.73 12.84
N ALA A 324 -8.05 -10.85 13.79
CA ALA A 324 -9.42 -10.40 14.03
C ALA A 324 -10.04 -9.73 12.78
N VAL A 325 -9.26 -8.91 12.07
CA VAL A 325 -9.66 -8.24 10.81
C VAL A 325 -9.87 -9.27 9.67
N ASN A 326 -8.92 -10.18 9.49
CA ASN A 326 -8.96 -11.18 8.42
C ASN A 326 -10.03 -12.25 8.63
N GLY A 327 -10.30 -12.61 9.89
CA GLY A 327 -11.36 -13.54 10.28
C GLY A 327 -12.75 -13.03 9.90
N GLU A 328 -13.05 -11.75 10.12
CA GLU A 328 -14.29 -11.13 9.64
C GLU A 328 -14.40 -11.11 8.13
N THR A 329 -13.29 -10.81 7.44
CA THR A 329 -13.25 -10.78 5.97
C THR A 329 -13.60 -12.16 5.40
N THR A 330 -13.03 -13.23 5.96
CA THR A 330 -13.33 -14.62 5.57
C THR A 330 -14.80 -14.99 5.84
N LEU A 331 -15.36 -14.52 6.96
CA LEU A 331 -16.77 -14.74 7.31
C LEU A 331 -17.74 -13.99 6.39
N ARG A 332 -17.44 -12.75 6.02
CA ARG A 332 -18.25 -11.94 5.06
C ARG A 332 -18.18 -12.45 3.63
N HIS A 333 -17.18 -13.26 3.30
CA HIS A 333 -16.92 -13.79 1.96
C HIS A 333 -17.26 -15.27 1.78
N LYS A 334 -17.73 -15.98 2.83
CA LYS A 334 -18.34 -17.30 2.64
C LYS A 334 -19.57 -17.14 1.72
N PRO A 335 -19.68 -17.92 0.62
CA PRO A 335 -20.92 -18.00 -0.12
C PRO A 335 -22.04 -18.39 0.85
N VAL A 336 -23.17 -17.68 0.82
CA VAL A 336 -24.38 -18.15 1.47
C VAL A 336 -24.68 -19.52 0.87
N GLU A 337 -24.56 -20.59 1.66
CA GLU A 337 -25.03 -21.92 1.27
C GLU A 337 -26.55 -21.83 1.14
N ILE A 338 -27.03 -21.56 -0.08
CA ILE A 338 -28.44 -21.71 -0.40
C ILE A 338 -28.69 -23.23 -0.35
N PRO A 339 -29.56 -23.74 0.55
CA PRO A 339 -29.89 -25.15 0.55
C PRO A 339 -30.47 -25.49 -0.81
N VAL A 340 -29.73 -26.23 -1.62
CA VAL A 340 -30.26 -26.76 -2.88
C VAL A 340 -31.31 -27.78 -2.49
N ALA A 341 -32.58 -27.37 -2.49
CA ALA A 341 -33.69 -28.28 -2.36
C ALA A 341 -33.58 -29.29 -3.50
N ARG A 342 -33.19 -30.53 -3.17
CA ARG A 342 -33.18 -31.63 -4.13
C ARG A 342 -34.60 -31.75 -4.69
N PRO A 343 -34.81 -31.69 -6.02
CA PRO A 343 -36.12 -31.94 -6.59
C PRO A 343 -36.57 -33.33 -6.17
N ARG A 344 -37.70 -33.45 -5.47
CA ARG A 344 -38.37 -34.73 -5.28
C ARG A 344 -38.79 -35.21 -6.67
N ILE A 345 -38.15 -36.27 -7.17
CA ILE A 345 -38.60 -36.97 -8.36
C ILE A 345 -39.98 -37.56 -8.02
N SER A 346 -41.04 -36.95 -8.54
CA SER A 346 -42.38 -37.52 -8.51
C SER A 346 -42.39 -38.77 -9.38
N GLN A 347 -42.69 -39.93 -8.79
CA GLN A 347 -42.91 -41.16 -9.55
C GLN A 347 -44.09 -40.98 -10.53
N PRO A 348 -44.01 -41.54 -11.75
CA PRO A 348 -45.08 -41.41 -12.73
C PRO A 348 -46.31 -42.22 -12.28
N ILE A 349 -47.46 -41.55 -12.29
CA ILE A 349 -48.79 -42.12 -11.99
C ILE A 349 -49.17 -43.07 -13.14
N GLN A 350 -49.28 -44.38 -12.84
CA GLN A 350 -49.92 -45.35 -13.73
C GLN A 350 -51.42 -45.04 -13.80
N ARG A 351 -51.93 -44.75 -15.01
CA ARG A 351 -53.36 -44.66 -15.29
C ARG A 351 -53.91 -46.07 -15.45
N GLU A 352 -54.68 -46.54 -14.47
CA GLU A 352 -55.55 -47.71 -14.63
C GLU A 352 -56.73 -47.36 -15.55
N ILE A 353 -56.89 -48.13 -16.62
CA ILE A 353 -58.05 -48.10 -17.49
C ILE A 353 -59.09 -49.02 -16.86
N VAL A 354 -60.15 -48.45 -16.28
CA VAL A 354 -61.32 -49.20 -15.81
C VAL A 354 -62.41 -49.09 -16.88
N ASN A 355 -62.70 -50.22 -17.53
CA ASN A 355 -63.89 -50.41 -18.35
C ASN A 355 -65.01 -50.96 -17.46
N GLU A 356 -66.06 -50.18 -17.23
CA GLU A 356 -67.39 -50.75 -16.89
C GLU A 356 -68.48 -50.00 -17.65
N LEU A 357 -69.03 -50.69 -18.64
CA LEU A 357 -70.36 -50.48 -19.19
C LEU A 357 -71.38 -51.09 -18.21
N ASN A 358 -72.40 -50.32 -17.82
CA ASN A 358 -73.79 -50.78 -17.79
C ASN A 358 -74.79 -49.63 -17.56
N THR A 359 -75.58 -49.37 -18.62
CA THR A 359 -77.04 -49.17 -18.69
C THR A 359 -77.79 -48.45 -17.55
N VAL A 360 -78.59 -47.43 -17.91
CA VAL A 360 -80.05 -47.38 -17.66
C VAL A 360 -80.75 -46.50 -18.74
N ASP A 361 -81.78 -47.09 -19.35
CA ASP A 361 -82.93 -46.59 -20.15
C ASP A 361 -82.78 -45.80 -21.45
#